data_AF-A0A7X7DMS1-F1
#
_entry.id   AF-A0A7X7DMS1-F1
#
_cell.length_a   1.000
_cell.length_b   1.000
_cell.length_c   1.000
_cell.angle_alpha   90.00
_cell.angle_beta   90.00
_cell.angle_gamma   90.00
#
_symmetry.space_group_name_H-M   'P 1'
#
loop_
_entity.id
_entity.type
_entity.pdbx_description
1 polymer ?
#
loop_
_entity_poly.entity_id
_entity_poly.type
_entity_poly.pdbx_seq_one_letter_code
_entity_poly.pdbx_strand_id
1 'polypeptide(L)'
;MSLLNNCFVSQHDAAKVTTIPLFVKLEVKMIGGDKMDVLTAIHERASHRGKYRDMPVPRSDLTAILEAGLAAPSGCNKQTTSLIAVDDPEILAALKQLIVPPKCETAPALICVLTQRIIAYRDKCFSIQDYAAAIENMLLAAVALGY
;
A
#
# COMPACT_ATOMS: atom_id res chain seq x y z
N MET A 1 -32.66 -20.65 -9.23
CA MET A 1 -32.89 -20.74 -10.68
C MET A 1 -31.90 -19.77 -11.33
N SER A 2 -30.60 -20.01 -11.22
CA SER A 2 -29.73 -20.80 -12.13
C SER A 2 -29.74 -20.28 -13.57
N LEU A 3 -28.54 -19.88 -14.01
CA LEU A 3 -27.97 -19.72 -15.37
C LEU A 3 -27.04 -18.47 -15.28
N LEU A 4 -25.80 -18.55 -14.80
CA LEU A 4 -24.60 -19.19 -15.38
C LEU A 4 -24.41 -18.98 -16.89
N ASN A 5 -23.19 -18.51 -17.19
CA ASN A 5 -22.44 -18.52 -18.46
C ASN A 5 -22.69 -17.33 -19.40
N ASN A 6 -21.70 -16.70 -20.02
CA ASN A 6 -20.26 -16.97 -20.14
C ASN A 6 -19.60 -15.69 -20.69
N CYS A 7 -18.55 -15.19 -20.05
CA CYS A 7 -17.56 -14.37 -20.76
C CYS A 7 -16.22 -15.10 -20.62
N PHE A 8 -15.83 -15.76 -21.71
CA PHE A 8 -14.57 -16.48 -21.87
C PHE A 8 -13.41 -15.48 -21.78
N VAL A 9 -12.56 -15.63 -20.77
CA VAL A 9 -11.19 -15.09 -20.81
C VAL A 9 -10.25 -16.28 -20.72
N SER A 10 -9.40 -16.38 -21.73
CA SER A 10 -8.41 -17.43 -21.99
C SER A 10 -7.56 -17.75 -20.75
N GLN A 11 -7.37 -19.05 -20.49
CA GLN A 11 -6.73 -19.64 -19.31
C GLN A 11 -5.19 -19.46 -19.21
N HIS A 12 -4.60 -18.42 -19.83
CA HIS A 12 -3.14 -18.31 -19.90
C HIS A 12 -2.48 -17.14 -19.15
N ASP A 13 -3.21 -16.27 -18.45
CA ASP A 13 -2.61 -15.08 -17.77
C ASP A 13 -3.08 -14.83 -16.32
N ALA A 14 -3.47 -15.88 -15.59
CA ALA A 14 -4.05 -15.76 -14.24
C ALA A 14 -3.03 -15.53 -13.09
N ALA A 15 -1.75 -15.24 -13.37
CA ALA A 15 -0.70 -15.18 -12.35
C ALA A 15 -0.36 -13.76 -11.82
N LYS A 16 -1.08 -12.70 -12.20
CA LYS A 16 -0.63 -11.31 -11.93
C LYS A 16 -1.59 -10.40 -11.16
N VAL A 17 -2.77 -10.86 -10.72
CA VAL A 17 -3.70 -10.03 -9.94
C VAL A 17 -4.40 -10.86 -8.88
N THR A 18 -4.11 -10.60 -7.60
CA THR A 18 -4.83 -11.20 -6.48
C THR A 18 -5.80 -10.17 -5.91
N THR A 19 -7.09 -10.39 -6.09
CA THR A 19 -8.16 -9.68 -5.38
C THR A 19 -8.50 -10.48 -4.13
N ILE A 20 -8.41 -9.88 -2.94
CA ILE A 20 -8.70 -10.56 -1.67
C ILE A 20 -10.19 -10.37 -1.34
N PRO A 21 -10.98 -11.46 -1.14
CA PRO A 21 -12.36 -11.34 -0.69
C PRO A 21 -12.44 -10.96 0.78
N LEU A 22 -13.32 -9.99 1.06
CA LEU A 22 -13.74 -9.54 2.38
C LEU A 22 -14.45 -10.70 3.10
N PHE A 23 -14.10 -10.99 4.36
CA PHE A 23 -14.60 -12.07 5.24
C PHE A 23 -13.75 -13.35 5.29
N VAL A 24 -12.62 -13.26 6.00
CA VAL A 24 -12.13 -14.37 6.83
C VAL A 24 -12.01 -13.84 8.27
N LYS A 25 -12.81 -14.40 9.18
CA LYS A 25 -12.63 -14.20 10.63
C LYS A 25 -11.37 -14.97 11.03
N LEU A 26 -10.24 -14.28 11.13
CA LEU A 26 -9.03 -14.83 11.73
C LEU A 26 -9.07 -14.61 13.25
N GLU A 27 -9.05 -15.70 14.01
CA GLU A 27 -8.67 -15.66 15.42
C GLU A 27 -7.23 -15.20 15.51
N VAL A 28 -7.02 -13.97 16.00
CA VAL A 28 -5.69 -13.40 16.20
C VAL A 28 -5.02 -14.10 17.36
N LYS A 29 -4.15 -15.06 17.06
CA LYS A 29 -3.18 -15.60 18.01
C LYS A 29 -2.13 -14.52 18.23
N MET A 30 -2.12 -13.91 19.42
CA MET A 30 -1.10 -12.93 19.82
C MET A 30 0.25 -13.65 19.96
N ILE A 31 1.08 -13.59 18.92
CA ILE A 31 2.48 -14.02 18.99
C ILE A 31 3.28 -12.79 19.41
N GLY A 32 3.85 -12.83 20.62
CA GLY A 32 4.67 -11.77 21.18
C GLY A 32 5.99 -11.64 20.40
N GLY A 33 6.05 -10.64 19.54
CA GLY A 33 7.25 -9.86 19.27
C GLY A 33 6.99 -8.46 19.82
N ASP A 34 8.05 -7.73 20.22
CA ASP A 34 7.97 -6.33 20.64
C ASP A 34 7.30 -5.52 19.52
N LYS A 35 5.98 -5.31 19.62
CA LYS A 35 5.24 -4.46 18.71
C LYS A 35 5.54 -3.03 19.11
N MET A 36 6.14 -2.26 18.21
CA MET A 36 6.35 -0.83 18.42
C MET A 36 5.01 -0.16 18.76
N ASP A 37 5.01 0.65 19.81
CA ASP A 37 3.85 1.46 20.17
C ASP A 37 3.60 2.55 19.11
N VAL A 38 2.33 2.90 18.91
CA VAL A 38 1.93 3.88 17.88
C VAL A 38 2.54 5.26 18.13
N LEU A 39 2.63 5.70 19.40
CA LEU A 39 3.22 7.00 19.70
C LEU A 39 4.72 6.99 19.40
N THR A 40 5.41 5.90 19.69
CA THR A 40 6.82 5.71 19.29
C THR A 40 6.97 5.77 17.77
N ALA A 41 6.14 5.03 17.01
CA ALA A 41 6.19 5.06 15.55
C ALA A 41 5.98 6.47 14.98
N ILE A 42 5.01 7.23 15.53
CA ILE A 42 4.74 8.61 15.12
C ILE A 42 5.96 9.52 15.37
N HIS A 43 6.61 9.39 16.52
CA HIS A 43 7.75 10.23 16.89
C HIS A 43 9.05 9.85 16.16
N GLU A 44 9.27 8.56 15.91
CA GLU A 44 10.48 8.07 15.24
C GLU A 44 10.38 8.19 13.71
N ARG A 45 9.17 8.24 13.15
CA ARG A 45 8.97 8.42 11.71
C ARG A 45 9.69 9.67 11.21
N ALA A 46 10.63 9.46 10.31
CA ALA A 46 11.41 10.51 9.68
C ALA A 46 11.43 10.35 8.16
N SER A 47 11.65 11.45 7.45
CA SER A 47 11.79 11.42 6.00
C SER A 47 13.24 11.09 5.63
N HIS A 48 13.56 9.80 5.59
CA HIS A 48 14.88 9.34 5.17
C HIS A 48 15.09 9.61 3.66
N ARG A 49 16.22 10.24 3.32
CA ARG A 49 16.62 10.56 1.93
C ARG A 49 18.09 10.22 1.67
N GLY A 50 18.68 9.40 2.54
CA GLY A 50 20.04 8.90 2.40
C GLY A 50 20.10 7.67 1.49
N LYS A 51 21.23 6.96 1.55
CA LYS A 51 21.37 5.68 0.88
C LYS A 51 20.65 4.59 1.66
N TYR A 52 19.76 3.87 0.98
CA TYR A 52 19.15 2.66 1.52
C TYR A 52 20.13 1.48 1.43
N ARG A 53 19.91 0.46 2.27
CA ARG A 53 20.65 -0.79 2.17
C ARG A 53 20.25 -1.52 0.88
N ASP A 54 21.21 -2.18 0.25
CA ASP A 54 20.98 -3.03 -0.91
C ASP A 54 20.41 -4.39 -0.46
N MET A 55 19.19 -4.34 0.06
CA MET A 55 18.45 -5.49 0.57
C MET A 55 17.00 -5.40 0.08
N PRO A 56 16.44 -6.48 -0.52
CA PRO A 56 15.05 -6.48 -0.91
C PRO A 56 14.14 -6.40 0.33
N VAL A 57 13.02 -5.70 0.19
CA VAL A 57 11.96 -5.69 1.21
C VAL A 57 11.18 -7.00 1.10
N PRO A 58 10.99 -7.76 2.20
CA PRO A 58 10.16 -8.97 2.17
C PRO A 58 8.76 -8.67 1.67
N ARG A 59 8.21 -9.58 0.85
CA ARG A 59 6.84 -9.45 0.32
C ARG A 59 5.77 -9.37 1.42
N SER A 60 5.99 -10.04 2.55
CA SER A 60 5.13 -9.96 3.74
C SER A 60 5.04 -8.53 4.27
N ASP A 61 6.16 -7.84 4.31
CA ASP A 61 6.26 -6.51 4.90
C ASP A 61 5.64 -5.47 3.98
N LEU A 62 5.90 -5.57 2.66
CA LEU A 62 5.20 -4.77 1.66
C LEU A 62 3.68 -4.98 1.77
N THR A 63 3.23 -6.23 1.90
CA THR A 63 1.80 -6.55 2.05
C THR A 63 1.23 -5.90 3.32
N ALA A 64 1.90 -6.04 4.47
CA ALA A 64 1.46 -5.45 5.74
C ALA A 64 1.39 -3.91 5.66
N ILE A 65 2.36 -3.26 5.00
CA ILE A 65 2.35 -1.82 4.77
C ILE A 65 1.14 -1.44 3.91
N LEU A 66 0.91 -2.11 2.78
CA LEU A 66 -0.23 -1.84 1.91
C LEU A 66 -1.57 -2.04 2.62
N GLU A 67 -1.71 -3.10 3.41
CA GLU A 67 -2.89 -3.37 4.23
C GLU A 67 -3.15 -2.25 5.24
N ALA A 68 -2.11 -1.73 5.90
CA ALA A 68 -2.25 -0.58 6.79
C ALA A 68 -2.74 0.68 6.04
N GLY A 69 -2.26 0.89 4.81
CA GLY A 69 -2.74 1.96 3.94
C GLY A 69 -4.21 1.80 3.55
N LEU A 70 -4.64 0.58 3.19
CA LEU A 70 -6.04 0.28 2.85
C LEU A 70 -6.98 0.37 4.06
N ALA A 71 -6.47 0.18 5.28
CA ALA A 71 -7.23 0.34 6.51
C ALA A 71 -7.48 1.81 6.90
N ALA A 72 -6.92 2.78 6.16
CA ALA A 72 -7.13 4.19 6.43
C ALA A 72 -8.59 4.63 6.27
N PRO A 73 -9.07 5.60 7.07
CA PRO A 73 -10.39 6.17 6.88
C PRO A 73 -10.48 6.91 5.53
N SER A 74 -11.68 6.94 4.96
CA SER A 74 -11.96 7.69 3.72
C SER A 74 -13.28 8.44 3.81
N GLY A 75 -13.40 9.54 3.06
CA GLY A 75 -14.60 10.38 3.02
C GLY A 75 -15.83 9.55 2.66
N CYS A 76 -16.81 9.49 3.56
CA CYS A 76 -18.00 8.63 3.45
C CYS A 76 -17.67 7.16 3.11
N ASN A 77 -16.51 6.67 3.56
CA ASN A 77 -15.99 5.32 3.29
C ASN A 77 -15.89 4.97 1.79
N LYS A 78 -15.60 5.95 0.92
CA LYS A 78 -15.54 5.74 -0.53
C LYS A 78 -14.33 4.93 -0.99
N GLN A 79 -13.30 4.79 -0.16
CA GLN A 79 -12.11 3.98 -0.45
C GLN A 79 -11.51 4.32 -1.82
N THR A 80 -11.30 5.61 -2.05
CA THR A 80 -10.86 6.13 -3.36
C THR A 80 -9.41 5.80 -3.71
N THR A 81 -8.65 5.28 -2.75
CA THR A 81 -7.21 5.01 -2.84
C THR A 81 -6.95 3.61 -3.38
N SER A 82 -6.01 3.49 -4.32
CA SER A 82 -5.46 2.22 -4.77
C SER A 82 -3.93 2.25 -4.63
N LEU A 83 -3.33 1.13 -4.26
CA LEU A 83 -1.92 1.06 -3.93
C LEU A 83 -1.23 -0.01 -4.77
N ILE A 84 -0.02 0.29 -5.23
CA ILE A 84 0.83 -0.65 -5.97
C ILE A 84 2.22 -0.61 -5.35
N ALA A 85 2.65 -1.71 -4.75
CA ALA A 85 4.05 -1.88 -4.37
C ALA A 85 4.84 -2.39 -5.57
N VAL A 86 5.97 -1.74 -5.85
CA VAL A 86 6.88 -2.04 -6.94
C VAL A 86 8.25 -2.32 -6.37
N ASP A 87 8.73 -3.53 -6.59
CA ASP A 87 10.05 -4.04 -6.17
C ASP A 87 10.75 -4.80 -7.32
N ASP A 88 10.13 -4.84 -8.50
CA ASP A 88 10.75 -5.36 -9.71
C ASP A 88 11.89 -4.41 -10.16
N PRO A 89 13.13 -4.90 -10.35
CA PRO A 89 14.27 -4.05 -10.66
C PRO A 89 14.13 -3.24 -11.95
N GLU A 90 13.51 -3.80 -12.99
CA GLU A 90 13.37 -3.14 -14.29
C GLU A 90 12.34 -2.00 -14.19
N ILE A 91 11.19 -2.27 -13.57
CA ILE A 91 10.15 -1.25 -13.36
C ILE A 91 10.66 -0.17 -12.40
N LEU A 92 11.38 -0.54 -11.33
CA LEU A 92 11.98 0.42 -10.40
C LEU A 92 12.98 1.34 -11.10
N ALA A 93 13.83 0.80 -11.99
CA ALA A 93 14.77 1.60 -12.73
C ALA A 93 14.04 2.66 -13.59
N ALA A 94 12.96 2.26 -14.27
CA ALA A 94 12.13 3.19 -15.04
C ALA A 94 11.46 4.26 -14.15
N LEU A 95 10.87 3.87 -13.02
CA LEU A 95 10.22 4.81 -12.10
C LEU A 95 11.20 5.84 -11.51
N LYS A 96 12.39 5.39 -11.11
CA LYS A 96 13.42 6.27 -10.53
C LYS A 96 13.88 7.35 -11.50
N GLN A 97 13.90 7.08 -12.81
CA GLN A 97 14.25 8.07 -13.84
C GLN A 97 13.23 9.21 -13.95
N LEU A 98 11.99 9.00 -13.50
CA LEU A 98 10.94 10.02 -13.54
C LEU A 98 11.02 11.01 -12.37
N ILE A 99 11.83 10.73 -11.35
CA ILE A 99 11.88 11.50 -10.09
C ILE A 99 12.99 12.53 -10.15
N VAL A 100 12.62 13.81 -10.28
CA VAL A 100 13.54 14.95 -10.38
C VAL A 100 13.24 16.00 -9.30
N PRO A 101 14.22 16.42 -8.46
CA PRO A 101 15.56 15.84 -8.33
C PRO A 101 15.50 14.43 -7.74
N PRO A 102 16.50 13.58 -7.98
CA PRO A 102 16.43 12.21 -7.52
C PRO A 102 16.50 12.15 -5.98
N LYS A 103 15.69 11.26 -5.39
CA LYS A 103 15.49 11.14 -3.92
C LYS A 103 15.51 9.71 -3.38
N CYS A 104 15.44 8.72 -4.27
CA CYS A 104 15.23 7.33 -3.91
C CYS A 104 15.99 6.40 -4.85
N GLU A 105 17.16 6.81 -5.36
CA GLU A 105 17.92 6.03 -6.34
C GLU A 105 18.26 4.64 -5.81
N THR A 106 18.58 4.54 -4.53
CA THR A 106 18.95 3.29 -3.85
C THR A 106 17.77 2.58 -3.20
N ALA A 107 16.55 3.12 -3.26
CA ALA A 107 15.39 2.50 -2.61
C ALA A 107 15.08 1.13 -3.25
N PRO A 108 14.98 0.05 -2.46
CA PRO A 108 14.74 -1.31 -2.98
C PRO A 108 13.27 -1.56 -3.36
N ALA A 109 12.36 -0.67 -2.98
CA ALA A 109 10.95 -0.72 -3.34
C ALA A 109 10.35 0.70 -3.39
N LEU A 110 9.26 0.87 -4.14
CA LEU A 110 8.45 2.09 -4.19
C LEU A 110 6.97 1.71 -4.07
N ILE A 111 6.18 2.54 -3.41
CA ILE A 111 4.72 2.40 -3.39
C ILE A 111 4.11 3.53 -4.21
N CYS A 112 3.44 3.18 -5.31
CA CYS A 112 2.64 4.10 -6.09
C CYS A 112 1.26 4.23 -5.46
N VAL A 113 0.89 5.45 -5.11
CA VAL A 113 -0.42 5.78 -4.53
C VAL A 113 -1.27 6.43 -5.59
N LEU A 114 -2.36 5.76 -5.94
CA LEU A 114 -3.33 6.23 -6.93
C LEU A 114 -4.63 6.60 -6.22
N THR A 115 -5.38 7.51 -6.83
CA THR A 115 -6.69 7.90 -6.32
C THR A 115 -7.67 8.16 -7.45
N GLN A 116 -8.95 7.95 -7.16
CA GLN A 116 -10.05 8.34 -8.03
C GLN A 116 -10.81 9.51 -7.43
N ARG A 117 -11.14 10.50 -8.26
CA ARG A 117 -11.96 11.63 -7.82
C ARG A 117 -13.43 11.22 -7.80
N ILE A 118 -13.91 10.87 -6.61
CA ILE A 118 -15.31 10.48 -6.38
C ILE A 118 -15.97 11.52 -5.47
N ILE A 119 -17.14 12.02 -5.87
CA ILE A 119 -17.97 12.89 -5.03
C ILE A 119 -18.52 12.04 -3.87
N ALA A 120 -18.15 12.40 -2.66
CA ALA A 120 -18.51 11.67 -1.45
C ALA A 120 -19.72 12.29 -0.74
N TYR A 121 -19.74 13.62 -0.59
CA TYR A 121 -20.78 14.32 0.16
C TYR A 121 -21.00 15.75 -0.34
N ARG A 122 -22.25 16.10 -0.69
CA ARG A 122 -22.66 17.44 -1.12
C ARG A 122 -21.67 18.08 -2.10
N ASP A 123 -21.40 17.37 -3.19
CA ASP A 123 -20.49 17.78 -4.27
C ASP A 123 -19.00 17.93 -3.88
N LYS A 124 -18.62 17.46 -2.69
CA LYS A 124 -17.23 17.43 -2.22
C LYS A 124 -16.55 16.10 -2.52
N CYS A 125 -15.31 16.19 -3.00
CA CYS A 125 -14.40 15.08 -3.22
C CYS A 125 -13.32 15.09 -2.14
N PHE A 126 -13.10 13.96 -1.48
CA PHE A 126 -12.09 13.83 -0.41
C PHE A 126 -10.90 12.96 -0.82
N SER A 127 -10.73 12.70 -2.12
CA SER A 127 -9.65 11.86 -2.66
C SER A 127 -8.26 12.24 -2.13
N ILE A 128 -8.00 13.54 -1.94
CA ILE A 128 -6.73 14.05 -1.40
C ILE A 128 -6.53 13.62 0.05
N GLN A 129 -7.57 13.75 0.88
CA GLN A 129 -7.54 13.35 2.29
C GLN A 129 -7.45 11.82 2.41
N ASP A 130 -8.18 11.09 1.56
CA ASP A 130 -8.21 9.63 1.57
C ASP A 130 -6.82 9.03 1.31
N TYR A 131 -6.12 9.48 0.26
CA TYR A 131 -4.78 8.95 -0.01
C TYR A 131 -3.74 9.48 0.98
N ALA A 132 -3.92 10.69 1.53
CA ALA A 132 -3.01 11.22 2.55
C ALA A 132 -3.09 10.39 3.84
N ALA A 133 -4.30 10.01 4.27
CA ALA A 133 -4.50 9.11 5.40
C ALA A 133 -3.89 7.72 5.14
N ALA A 134 -4.05 7.19 3.92
CA ALA A 134 -3.41 5.92 3.54
C ALA A 134 -1.88 6.01 3.58
N ILE A 135 -1.28 7.10 3.08
CA ILE A 135 0.16 7.33 3.14
C ILE A 135 0.65 7.38 4.59
N GLU A 136 -0.06 8.12 5.46
CA GLU A 136 0.34 8.23 6.87
C GLU A 136 0.35 6.86 7.55
N ASN A 137 -0.71 6.07 7.39
CA ASN A 137 -0.75 4.70 7.93
C ASN A 137 0.40 3.83 7.42
N MET A 138 0.72 3.91 6.11
CA MET A 138 1.84 3.16 5.53
C MET A 138 3.19 3.58 6.12
N LEU A 139 3.39 4.89 6.34
CA LEU A 139 4.64 5.40 6.93
C LEU A 139 4.81 4.91 8.37
N LEU A 140 3.74 4.91 9.17
CA LEU A 140 3.79 4.39 10.55
C LEU A 140 4.02 2.87 10.57
N ALA A 141 3.38 2.14 9.66
CA ALA A 141 3.58 0.70 9.53
C ALA A 141 5.03 0.36 9.13
N ALA A 142 5.64 1.12 8.23
CA ALA A 142 7.04 0.93 7.84
C ALA A 142 7.99 1.09 9.04
N VAL A 143 7.80 2.13 9.86
CA VAL A 143 8.62 2.35 11.07
C VAL A 143 8.41 1.23 12.08
N ALA A 144 7.17 0.79 12.29
CA ALA A 144 6.86 -0.32 13.19
C ALA A 144 7.48 -1.66 12.75
N LEU A 145 7.75 -1.84 11.45
CA LEU A 145 8.46 -2.98 10.88
C LEU A 145 10.00 -2.80 10.87
N GLY A 146 10.51 -1.64 11.29
CA GLY A 146 11.94 -1.35 11.42
C GLY A 146 12.60 -0.75 10.18
N TYR A 147 11.83 -0.11 9.29
CA TYR A 147 12.32 0.62 8.12
C TYR A 147 12.61 2.10 8.39
#